data_AF-A0A662PX58-F1
#
_entry.id   AF-A0A662PX58-F1
#
_cell.length_a   1.000
_cell.length_b   1.000
_cell.length_c   1.000
_cell.angle_alpha   90.00
_cell.angle_beta   90.00
_cell.angle_gamma   90.00
#
_symmetry.space_group_name_H-M   'P 1'
#
loop_
_entity.id
_entity.type
_entity.pdbx_description
1 polymer ?
#
loop_
_entity_poly.entity_id
_entity_poly.type
_entity_poly.pdbx_seq_one_letter_code
_entity_poly.pdbx_strand_id
1 'polypeptide(L)'
;MYMLADVAQFALIASTIAFAILSIEVKNLFHAVIFFALMCISIGAIFWMLNAPYLAVFQLAIYAGAVVALLLATVILTVGKEREMK
;
A
#
# COMPACT_ATOMS: atom_id res chain seq x y z
N MET A 1 -15.75 -24.42 4.64
CA MET A 1 -14.79 -23.51 5.31
C MET A 1 -13.56 -23.19 4.45
N TYR A 2 -12.99 -24.14 3.69
CA TYR A 2 -11.90 -23.85 2.73
C TYR A 2 -12.29 -22.81 1.66
N MET A 3 -13.40 -23.04 0.96
CA MET A 3 -13.83 -22.20 -0.17
C MET A 3 -14.05 -20.71 0.17
N LEU A 4 -14.39 -20.37 1.42
CA LEU A 4 -14.55 -18.98 1.86
C LEU A 4 -13.20 -18.27 2.04
N ALA A 5 -12.18 -18.99 2.53
CA ALA A 5 -10.83 -18.46 2.68
C ALA A 5 -10.19 -18.27 1.29
N ASP A 6 -10.39 -19.22 0.38
CA ASP A 6 -9.91 -19.12 -1.00
C ASP A 6 -10.51 -17.89 -1.71
N VAL A 7 -11.84 -17.70 -1.62
CA VAL A 7 -12.52 -16.54 -2.20
C VAL A 7 -12.02 -15.22 -1.60
N ALA A 8 -11.84 -15.15 -0.28
CA ALA A 8 -11.33 -13.96 0.38
C ALA A 8 -9.88 -13.64 -0.05
N GLN A 9 -9.05 -14.67 -0.24
CA GLN A 9 -7.68 -14.51 -0.72
C GLN A 9 -7.63 -14.01 -2.17
N PHE A 10 -8.46 -14.57 -3.06
CA PHE A 10 -8.58 -14.07 -4.44
C PHE A 10 -9.08 -12.62 -4.47
N ALA A 11 -10.05 -12.26 -3.62
CA ALA A 11 -10.53 -10.88 -3.50
C ALA A 11 -9.45 -9.91 -2.98
N LEU A 12 -8.64 -10.34 -2.00
CA LEU A 12 -7.50 -9.57 -1.50
C LEU A 12 -6.42 -9.37 -2.57
N ILE A 13 -6.12 -10.39 -3.37
CA ILE A 13 -5.18 -10.29 -4.47
C ILE A 13 -5.70 -9.32 -5.54
N ALA A 14 -6.96 -9.46 -5.94
CA ALA A 14 -7.60 -8.57 -6.92
C ALA A 14 -7.60 -7.10 -6.45
N SER A 15 -7.96 -6.85 -5.19
CA SER A 15 -7.91 -5.51 -4.61
C SER A 15 -6.49 -4.96 -4.48
N THR A 16 -5.50 -5.79 -4.14
CA THR A 16 -4.08 -5.40 -4.13
C THR A 16 -3.63 -4.93 -5.52
N ILE A 17 -3.98 -5.65 -6.57
CA ILE A 17 -3.66 -5.28 -7.95
C ILE A 17 -4.38 -3.96 -8.32
N ALA A 18 -5.65 -3.82 -7.96
CA ALA A 18 -6.40 -2.58 -8.21
C ALA A 18 -5.74 -1.37 -7.53
N PHE A 19 -5.33 -1.50 -6.26
CA PHE A 19 -4.60 -0.45 -5.55
C PHE A 19 -3.22 -0.16 -6.15
N ALA A 20 -2.53 -1.18 -6.67
CA ALA A 20 -1.25 -1.01 -7.34
C ALA A 20 -1.39 -0.19 -8.63
N ILE A 21 -2.41 -0.50 -9.45
CA ILE A 21 -2.69 0.26 -10.68
C ILE A 21 -3.09 1.70 -10.32
N LEU A 22 -3.98 1.87 -9.34
CA LEU A 22 -4.44 3.19 -8.90
C LEU A 22 -3.30 4.02 -8.30
N SER A 23 -2.33 3.38 -7.65
CA SER A 23 -1.12 4.04 -7.15
C SER A 23 -0.24 4.62 -8.26
N ILE A 24 -0.29 4.07 -9.48
CA ILE A 24 0.52 4.54 -10.62
C ILE A 24 -0.27 5.52 -11.49
N GLU A 25 -1.58 5.33 -11.61
CA GLU A 25 -2.45 6.15 -12.46
C GLU A 25 -2.73 7.55 -11.87
N VAL A 26 -2.65 7.69 -10.54
CA VAL A 26 -3.00 8.96 -9.88
C VAL A 26 -1.94 10.04 -10.11
N LYS A 27 -2.37 11.12 -10.76
CA LYS A 27 -1.55 12.29 -11.10
C LYS A 27 -0.97 13.05 -9.89
N ASN A 28 -1.61 12.92 -8.72
CA ASN A 28 -1.15 13.53 -7.47
C ASN A 28 -0.26 12.57 -6.69
N LEU A 29 1.04 12.86 -6.59
CA LEU A 29 2.00 12.01 -5.87
C LEU A 29 1.56 11.70 -4.43
N PHE A 30 0.92 12.65 -3.74
CA PHE A 30 0.45 12.42 -2.38
C PHE A 30 -0.61 11.31 -2.31
N HIS A 31 -1.57 11.32 -3.23
CA HIS A 31 -2.59 10.28 -3.32
C HIS A 31 -2.01 8.96 -3.79
N ALA A 32 -1.04 8.99 -4.72
CA ALA A 32 -0.31 7.80 -5.16
C ALA A 32 0.34 7.07 -3.97
N VAL A 33 1.02 7.78 -3.07
CA VAL A 33 1.65 7.15 -1.89
C VAL A 33 0.61 6.58 -0.91
N ILE A 34 -0.57 7.19 -0.78
CA ILE A 34 -1.67 6.64 0.04
C ILE A 34 -2.17 5.32 -0.55
N PHE A 35 -2.39 5.26 -1.87
CA PHE A 35 -2.79 4.01 -2.54
C PHE A 35 -1.70 2.93 -2.45
N PHE A 36 -0.44 3.32 -2.52
CA PHE A 36 0.68 2.42 -2.26
C PHE A 36 0.66 1.86 -0.82
N ALA A 37 0.36 2.70 0.17
CA ALA A 37 0.22 2.25 1.56
C ALA A 37 -0.91 1.23 1.73
N LEU A 38 -2.07 1.50 1.13
CA LEU A 38 -3.20 0.56 1.07
C LEU A 38 -2.81 -0.77 0.43
N MET A 39 -2.05 -0.74 -0.67
CA MET A 39 -1.50 -1.94 -1.30
C MET A 39 -0.60 -2.72 -0.33
N CYS A 40 0.31 -2.06 0.39
CA CYS A 40 1.17 -2.72 1.37
C CYS A 40 0.39 -3.37 2.52
N ILE A 41 -0.69 -2.72 2.98
CA ILE A 41 -1.58 -3.25 4.03
C ILE A 41 -2.30 -4.51 3.53
N SER A 42 -2.82 -4.49 2.29
CA SER A 42 -3.46 -5.67 1.68
C SER A 42 -2.50 -6.84 1.56
N ILE A 43 -1.23 -6.59 1.19
CA ILE A 43 -0.19 -7.63 1.18
C ILE A 43 0.07 -8.18 2.59
N GLY A 44 0.11 -7.32 3.60
CA GLY A 44 0.22 -7.73 5.00
C GLY A 44 -0.92 -8.66 5.43
N ALA A 45 -2.16 -8.36 5.02
CA ALA A 45 -3.32 -9.21 5.27
C ALA A 45 -3.22 -10.57 4.56
N ILE A 46 -2.68 -10.60 3.33
CA ILE A 46 -2.40 -11.86 2.61
C ILE A 46 -1.38 -12.70 3.38
N PHE A 47 -0.28 -12.12 3.88
CA PHE A 47 0.70 -12.86 4.68
C PHE A 47 0.11 -13.43 5.98
N TRP A 48 -0.85 -12.73 6.59
CA TRP A 48 -1.56 -13.24 7.75
C TRP A 48 -2.40 -14.48 7.40
N MET A 49 -3.08 -14.47 6.26
CA MET A 49 -3.84 -15.63 5.76
C MET A 49 -2.94 -16.82 5.41
N LEU A 50 -1.73 -16.56 4.90
CA LEU A 50 -0.74 -17.60 4.59
C LEU A 50 -0.06 -18.21 5.82
N ASN A 51 -0.53 -17.92 7.05
CA ASN A 51 0.08 -18.39 8.29
C ASN A 51 1.54 -17.91 8.46
N ALA A 52 1.88 -16.75 7.88
CA ALA A 52 3.19 -16.12 7.96
C ALA A 52 3.15 -14.83 8.80
N PRO A 53 2.87 -14.90 10.12
CA PRO A 53 2.61 -13.73 10.96
C PRO A 53 3.85 -12.82 11.11
N TYR A 54 5.05 -13.39 11.18
CA TYR A 54 6.28 -12.61 11.23
C TYR A 54 6.43 -11.72 9.99
N LEU A 55 6.24 -12.28 8.79
CA LEU A 55 6.31 -11.52 7.54
C LEU A 55 5.22 -10.45 7.47
N ALA A 56 4.00 -10.76 7.93
CA ALA A 56 2.90 -9.79 7.96
C ALA A 56 3.23 -8.55 8.83
N VAL A 57 3.81 -8.77 10.02
CA VAL A 57 4.22 -7.68 10.91
C VAL A 57 5.34 -6.85 10.30
N PHE A 58 6.36 -7.48 9.71
CA PHE A 58 7.44 -6.76 9.03
C PHE A 58 6.93 -5.99 7.81
N GLN A 59 5.98 -6.56 7.05
CA GLN A 59 5.36 -5.89 5.92
C GLN A 59 4.64 -4.60 6.37
N LEU A 60 3.90 -4.66 7.47
CA LEU A 60 3.21 -3.49 8.01
C LEU A 60 4.17 -2.48 8.63
N ALA A 61 5.15 -2.92 9.43
CA ALA A 61 6.08 -2.03 10.11
C ALA A 61 7.05 -1.33 9.16
N ILE A 62 7.65 -2.09 8.23
CA ILE A 62 8.70 -1.56 7.34
C ILE A 62 8.08 -0.94 6.09
N TYR A 63 7.21 -1.64 5.36
CA TYR A 63 6.67 -1.11 4.11
C TYR A 63 5.55 -0.11 4.35
N ALA A 64 4.48 -0.51 5.03
CA ALA A 64 3.35 0.39 5.27
C ALA A 64 3.67 1.50 6.29
N GLY A 65 4.62 1.27 7.19
CA GLY A 65 5.09 2.25 8.17
C GLY A 65 6.25 3.09 7.63
N ALA A 66 7.48 2.56 7.72
CA ALA A 66 8.70 3.33 7.45
C ALA A 66 8.82 3.82 6.00
N VAL A 67 8.70 2.94 5.01
CA VAL A 67 8.89 3.27 3.58
C VAL A 67 7.82 4.26 3.11
N VAL A 68 6.55 4.00 3.41
CA VAL A 68 5.44 4.91 3.09
C VAL A 68 5.61 6.28 3.76
N ALA A 69 6.01 6.33 5.04
CA ALA A 69 6.24 7.59 5.74
C ALA A 69 7.37 8.41 5.10
N LEU A 70 8.47 7.76 4.69
CA LEU A 70 9.58 8.41 3.98
C LEU A 70 9.15 8.92 2.60
N LEU A 71 8.35 8.13 1.87
CA LEU A 71 7.77 8.54 0.58
C LEU A 71 6.84 9.74 0.76
N LEU A 72 5.95 9.71 1.75
CA LEU A 72 5.06 10.83 2.07
C LEU A 72 5.86 12.08 2.41
N ALA A 73 6.87 11.97 3.28
CA ALA A 73 7.72 13.10 3.64
C ALA A 73 8.41 13.71 2.40
N THR A 74 8.97 12.86 1.54
CA THR A 74 9.63 13.29 0.29
C THR A 74 8.64 13.98 -0.65
N VAL A 75 7.44 13.42 -0.81
CA VAL A 75 6.39 14.00 -1.66
C VAL A 75 5.91 15.34 -1.12
N ILE A 76 5.71 15.46 0.19
CA ILE A 76 5.29 16.73 0.83
C ILE A 76 6.36 17.80 0.62
N LEU A 77 7.64 17.47 0.81
CA LEU A 77 8.76 18.39 0.62
C LEU A 77 8.95 18.79 -0.85
N THR A 78 8.65 17.90 -1.79
CA THR A 78 8.81 18.16 -3.24
C THR A 78 7.63 18.95 -3.80
N VAL A 79 6.39 18.53 -3.52
CA VAL A 79 5.16 19.20 -4.01
C VAL A 79 4.99 20.59 -3.38
N GLY A 80 5.52 20.82 -2.18
CA GLY A 80 5.55 22.15 -1.56
C GLY A 80 6.29 23.20 -2.41
N LYS A 81 7.34 22.80 -3.15
CA LYS A 81 8.17 23.72 -3.94
C LYS A 81 7.52 24.19 -5.24
N GLU A 82 6.60 23.41 -5.82
CA GLU A 82 5.90 23.79 -7.05
C GLU A 82 4.75 24.78 -6.82
N ARG A 83 4.29 24.93 -5.58
CA ARG A 83 3.21 25.88 -5.23
C ARG A 83 3.70 27.29 -4.87
N GLU A 84 4.99 27.49 -4.64
CA GLU A 84 5.58 28.83 -4.44
C GLU A 84 6.05 29.51 -5.75
N MET A 85 6.07 28.79 -6.88
CA MET A 85 6.44 29.35 -8.19
C MET A 85 5.23 29.57 -9.12
N LYS A 86 4.02 29.62 -8.57
CA LYS A 86 2.81 30.15 -9.23
C LYS A 86 2.21 31.24 -8.37
#